data_AF-A0A3Q1AP79-F1
#
_entry.id   AF-A0A3Q1AP79-F1
#
_cell.length_a   1.000
_cell.length_b   1.000
_cell.length_c   1.000
_cell.angle_alpha   90.00
_cell.angle_beta   90.00
_cell.angle_gamma   90.00
#
_symmetry.space_group_name_H-M   'P 1'
#
loop_
_entity.id
_entity.type
_entity.pdbx_description
1 polymer ?
#
loop_
_entity_poly.entity_id
_entity_poly.type
_entity_poly.pdbx_seq_one_letter_code
_entity_poly.pdbx_strand_id
1 'polypeptide(L)'
;MSGLRHCLLCFCILGYNFCSSRAWQVKMPSHIKGLLGSCLVIPCKFNYQRYPPERPDRVVWYQYVDSGYPLVYDKWHPGDVIAKYKWRTHAFTSAYSKTCSLKIEPVMQYDHSQKLYPWVDPENVGRGTYRFWDTTVTIEVVDRAEAPDITIFGRLKVGQTVTVQCSVYHTCSTNPPTLSFNIPLKNHQLRHTEHDATTKTTLTTTLFIERDYQTVTCSVRHPGGRTARASKTLSAECM
;
A
#
# COMPACT_ATOMS: atom_id res chain seq x y z
N MET A 1 -58.04 7.50 -53.24
CA MET A 1 -57.11 8.44 -52.59
C MET A 1 -56.45 7.69 -51.46
N SER A 2 -55.16 7.39 -51.66
CA SER A 2 -54.41 6.32 -50.98
C SER A 2 -54.02 6.73 -49.56
N GLY A 3 -54.25 5.83 -48.60
CA GLY A 3 -53.85 5.97 -47.20
C GLY A 3 -52.36 5.71 -47.03
N LEU A 4 -51.62 6.70 -46.53
CA LEU A 4 -50.18 6.62 -46.31
C LEU A 4 -49.89 6.13 -44.89
N ARG A 5 -49.38 4.89 -44.81
CA ARG A 5 -48.88 4.21 -43.62
C ARG A 5 -47.80 5.03 -42.89
N HIS A 6 -47.95 5.17 -41.57
CA HIS A 6 -46.90 5.61 -40.65
C HIS A 6 -45.75 4.58 -40.65
N CYS A 7 -44.60 4.95 -41.22
CA CYS A 7 -43.33 4.27 -40.98
C CYS A 7 -42.63 4.95 -39.80
N LEU A 8 -42.69 4.30 -38.63
CA LEU A 8 -41.83 4.60 -37.48
C LEU A 8 -40.36 4.35 -37.88
N LEU A 9 -39.62 5.43 -38.12
CA LEU A 9 -38.17 5.43 -38.23
C LEU A 9 -37.59 5.22 -36.83
N CYS A 10 -37.30 3.97 -36.51
CA CYS A 10 -36.54 3.58 -35.33
C CYS A 10 -35.08 4.06 -35.53
N PHE A 11 -34.75 5.22 -34.97
CA PHE A 11 -33.37 5.69 -34.87
C PHE A 11 -32.62 4.79 -33.89
N CYS A 12 -32.00 3.73 -34.40
CA CYS A 12 -31.01 2.96 -33.67
C CYS A 12 -29.78 3.86 -33.47
N ILE A 13 -29.73 4.56 -32.34
CA ILE A 13 -28.52 5.22 -31.86
C ILE A 13 -27.55 4.09 -31.52
N LEU A 14 -26.69 3.73 -32.47
CA LEU A 14 -25.52 2.90 -32.22
C LEU A 14 -24.70 3.64 -31.17
N GLY A 15 -24.85 3.23 -29.92
CA GLY A 15 -24.06 3.66 -28.79
C GLY A 15 -22.60 3.35 -29.10
N TYR A 16 -21.92 4.33 -29.66
CA TYR A 16 -20.48 4.35 -29.77
C TYR A 16 -19.96 4.41 -28.33
N ASN A 17 -19.80 3.24 -27.72
CA ASN A 17 -18.98 3.08 -26.53
C ASN A 17 -17.57 3.45 -26.98
N PHE A 18 -17.24 4.74 -26.88
CA PHE A 18 -15.89 5.26 -27.00
C PHE A 18 -15.11 4.68 -25.81
N CYS A 19 -14.70 3.43 -25.94
CA CYS A 19 -13.68 2.84 -25.11
C CYS A 19 -12.39 3.57 -25.53
N SER A 20 -12.16 4.76 -24.94
CA SER A 20 -10.85 5.40 -25.00
C SER A 20 -9.87 4.46 -24.33
N SER A 21 -9.32 3.55 -25.11
CA SER A 21 -8.29 2.64 -24.65
C SER A 21 -7.07 3.51 -24.33
N ARG A 22 -6.84 3.77 -23.03
CA ARG A 22 -5.69 4.58 -22.62
C ARG A 22 -4.43 3.86 -23.11
N ALA A 23 -3.68 4.49 -24.00
CA ALA A 23 -2.45 3.92 -24.57
C ALA A 23 -1.44 3.55 -23.48
N TRP A 24 -1.42 4.32 -22.39
CA TRP A 24 -0.57 4.16 -21.22
C TRP A 24 -1.33 4.43 -19.92
N GLN A 25 -0.93 3.75 -18.85
CA GLN A 25 -1.47 3.97 -17.51
C GLN A 25 -0.43 3.62 -16.44
N VAL A 26 -0.30 4.49 -15.43
CA VAL A 26 0.28 4.15 -14.12
C VAL A 26 -0.83 4.10 -13.08
N LYS A 27 -0.80 3.07 -12.23
CA LYS A 27 -1.71 2.86 -11.10
C LYS A 27 -0.89 2.88 -9.81
N MET A 28 -1.22 3.83 -8.95
CA MET A 28 -0.69 3.97 -7.60
C MET A 28 -1.69 4.81 -6.77
N PRO A 29 -1.66 4.75 -5.43
CA PRO A 29 -2.53 5.57 -4.60
C PRO A 29 -2.24 7.06 -4.78
N SER A 30 -3.27 7.90 -4.65
CA SER A 30 -3.12 9.37 -4.66
C SER A 30 -2.58 9.91 -3.34
N HIS A 31 -2.82 9.19 -2.24
CA HIS A 31 -2.33 9.51 -0.89
C HIS A 31 -1.84 8.24 -0.20
N ILE A 32 -0.76 8.34 0.56
CA ILE A 32 -0.24 7.20 1.33
C ILE A 32 0.36 7.66 2.65
N LYS A 33 0.10 6.90 3.71
CA LYS A 33 0.63 7.18 5.05
C LYS A 33 2.01 6.56 5.24
N GLY A 34 2.95 7.34 5.78
CA GLY A 34 4.26 6.87 6.19
C GLY A 34 4.48 7.09 7.68
N LEU A 35 4.82 6.04 8.43
CA LEU A 35 5.13 6.18 9.85
C LEU A 35 6.55 6.72 10.03
N LEU A 36 6.68 7.86 10.73
CA LEU A 36 7.95 8.53 11.00
C LEU A 36 8.99 7.57 11.59
N GLY A 37 10.14 7.46 10.93
CA GLY A 37 11.25 6.57 11.30
C GLY A 37 11.15 5.14 10.76
N SER A 38 9.97 4.70 10.33
CA SER A 38 9.75 3.38 9.69
C SER A 38 10.07 3.44 8.20
N CYS A 39 9.91 2.33 7.47
CA CYS A 39 9.86 2.34 6.02
C CYS A 39 8.43 2.60 5.47
N LEU A 40 8.37 3.02 4.21
CA LEU A 40 7.17 3.21 3.40
C LEU A 40 7.42 2.57 2.03
N VAL A 41 6.53 1.71 1.57
CA VAL A 41 6.52 1.15 0.22
C VAL A 41 5.28 1.68 -0.51
N ILE A 42 5.52 2.50 -1.53
CA ILE A 42 4.50 3.03 -2.43
C ILE A 42 4.27 1.98 -3.52
N PRO A 43 3.12 1.29 -3.56
CA PRO A 43 2.84 0.34 -4.62
C PRO A 43 2.64 1.08 -5.94
N CYS A 44 3.23 0.55 -7.00
CA CYS A 44 3.05 1.11 -8.33
C CYS A 44 3.06 0.01 -9.37
N LYS A 45 2.05 0.07 -10.26
CA LYS A 45 1.95 -0.75 -11.45
C LYS A 45 1.79 0.13 -12.67
N PHE A 46 2.30 -0.30 -13.81
CA PHE A 46 2.08 0.37 -15.08
C PHE A 46 1.54 -0.59 -16.13
N ASN A 47 0.93 -0.05 -17.17
CA ASN A 47 0.48 -0.82 -18.32
C ASN A 47 0.48 0.07 -19.57
N TYR A 48 0.58 -0.57 -20.72
CA TYR A 48 0.59 0.08 -22.03
C TYR A 48 -0.04 -0.85 -23.07
N GLN A 49 -0.75 -0.25 -24.02
CA GLN A 49 -1.34 -0.92 -25.17
C GLN A 49 -0.74 -0.43 -26.49
N ARG A 50 -0.14 0.77 -26.49
CA ARG A 50 0.54 1.38 -27.65
C ARG A 50 1.80 2.09 -27.17
N TYR A 51 2.78 2.22 -28.06
CA TYR A 51 4.05 2.89 -27.78
C TYR A 51 4.79 2.27 -26.58
N PRO A 52 5.09 0.96 -26.60
CA PRO A 52 5.76 0.30 -25.48
C PRO A 52 7.12 0.96 -25.18
N PRO A 53 7.58 0.94 -23.92
CA PRO A 53 8.93 1.38 -23.59
C PRO A 53 9.94 0.42 -24.21
N GLU A 54 11.12 0.92 -24.55
CA GLU A 54 12.26 0.08 -24.92
C GLU A 54 12.80 -0.67 -23.70
N ARG A 55 12.76 -0.03 -22.52
CA ARG A 55 13.28 -0.56 -21.26
C ARG A 55 12.20 -0.53 -20.17
N PRO A 56 11.25 -1.49 -20.17
CA PRO A 56 10.16 -1.51 -19.20
C PRO A 56 10.59 -1.65 -17.73
N ASP A 57 11.82 -2.12 -17.46
CA ASP A 57 12.39 -2.20 -16.12
C ASP A 57 13.14 -0.93 -15.67
N ARG A 58 13.38 0.02 -16.59
CA ARG A 58 13.93 1.34 -16.31
C ARG A 58 12.82 2.20 -15.70
N VAL A 59 12.86 2.41 -14.39
CA VAL A 59 11.92 3.30 -13.69
C VAL A 59 12.72 4.30 -12.86
N VAL A 60 12.38 5.57 -13.03
CA VAL A 60 12.92 6.69 -12.27
C VAL A 60 11.80 7.34 -11.50
N TRP A 61 12.05 7.73 -10.25
CA TRP A 61 11.08 8.49 -9.46
C TRP A 61 11.52 9.93 -9.32
N TYR A 62 10.54 10.82 -9.41
CA TYR A 62 10.72 12.25 -9.38
C TYR A 62 9.83 12.88 -8.32
N GLN A 63 10.28 14.01 -7.82
CA GLN A 63 9.48 14.88 -6.99
C GLN A 63 8.71 15.86 -7.88
N TYR A 64 7.42 16.00 -7.63
CA TYR A 64 6.60 16.99 -8.33
C TYR A 64 6.91 18.40 -7.80
N VAL A 65 7.32 19.29 -8.71
CA VAL A 65 7.61 20.71 -8.50
C VAL A 65 7.20 21.50 -9.75
N ASP A 66 7.11 22.82 -9.65
CA ASP A 66 6.68 23.68 -10.76
C ASP A 66 7.67 23.73 -11.93
N SER A 67 8.96 23.48 -11.66
CA SER A 67 10.03 23.50 -12.67
C SER A 67 11.11 22.46 -12.39
N GLY A 68 11.53 21.77 -13.45
CA GLY A 68 12.55 20.73 -13.41
C GLY A 68 12.02 19.36 -13.00
N TYR A 69 12.95 18.41 -12.88
CA TYR A 69 12.66 17.01 -12.53
C TYR A 69 13.59 16.52 -11.41
N PRO A 70 13.39 16.98 -10.15
CA PRO A 70 14.24 16.57 -9.03
C PRO A 70 14.15 15.07 -8.80
N LEU A 71 15.30 14.38 -8.83
CA LEU A 71 15.38 12.93 -8.71
C LEU A 71 15.14 12.46 -7.28
N VAL A 72 14.13 11.62 -7.11
CA VAL A 72 13.84 10.88 -5.87
C VAL A 72 14.60 9.55 -5.87
N TYR A 73 14.62 8.86 -7.01
CA TYR A 73 15.38 7.63 -7.18
C TYR A 73 15.77 7.45 -8.65
N ASP A 74 17.04 7.16 -8.89
CA ASP A 74 17.55 6.70 -10.18
C ASP A 74 18.62 5.62 -9.94
N LYS A 75 18.43 4.43 -10.55
CA LYS A 75 19.40 3.32 -10.47
C LYS A 75 20.69 3.61 -11.23
N TRP A 76 20.62 4.29 -12.36
CA TRP A 76 21.77 4.58 -13.24
C TRP A 76 22.51 5.82 -12.77
N HIS A 77 21.79 6.79 -12.22
CA HIS A 77 22.33 8.06 -11.74
C HIS A 77 22.08 8.28 -10.23
N PRO A 78 22.51 7.35 -9.35
CA PRO A 78 22.27 7.49 -7.91
C PRO A 78 22.99 8.71 -7.30
N GLY A 79 24.03 9.22 -7.97
CA GLY A 79 24.75 10.44 -7.59
C GLY A 79 23.89 11.71 -7.68
N ASP A 80 22.93 11.74 -8.60
CA ASP A 80 22.13 12.91 -8.94
C ASP A 80 20.80 12.96 -8.16
N VAL A 81 20.49 11.90 -7.41
CA VAL A 81 19.37 11.87 -6.47
C VAL A 81 19.55 13.00 -5.45
N ILE A 82 18.50 13.81 -5.28
CA ILE A 82 18.55 14.99 -4.41
C ILE A 82 18.83 14.59 -2.96
N ALA A 83 19.56 15.45 -2.24
CA ALA A 83 20.10 15.15 -0.91
C ALA A 83 19.07 14.57 0.07
N LYS A 84 17.82 15.05 0.03
CA LYS A 84 16.77 14.55 0.92
C LYS A 84 16.38 13.09 0.67
N TYR A 85 16.46 12.57 -0.55
CA TYR A 85 16.11 11.16 -0.85
C TYR A 85 17.32 10.26 -1.05
N LYS A 86 18.50 10.86 -1.23
CA LYS A 86 19.75 10.14 -1.47
C LYS A 86 19.99 9.09 -0.38
N TRP A 87 20.30 7.87 -0.82
CA TRP A 87 20.52 6.70 0.04
C TRP A 87 19.34 6.21 0.89
N ARG A 88 18.16 6.84 0.78
CA ARG A 88 16.94 6.46 1.50
C ARG A 88 15.90 5.76 0.64
N THR A 89 16.10 5.75 -0.68
CA THR A 89 15.10 5.28 -1.63
C THR A 89 15.58 4.10 -2.45
N HIS A 90 14.68 3.16 -2.73
CA HIS A 90 14.94 2.01 -3.58
C HIS A 90 13.68 1.64 -4.36
N ALA A 91 13.77 1.48 -5.69
CA ALA A 91 12.62 1.06 -6.49
C ALA A 91 12.63 -0.45 -6.75
N PHE A 92 11.46 -1.07 -6.64
CA PHE A 92 11.20 -2.43 -7.09
C PHE A 92 10.62 -2.37 -8.50
N THR A 93 11.41 -2.80 -9.48
CA THR A 93 11.03 -2.74 -10.89
C THR A 93 10.95 -4.13 -11.51
N SER A 94 10.01 -4.32 -12.44
CA SER A 94 9.87 -5.59 -13.16
C SER A 94 9.12 -5.35 -14.47
N ALA A 95 9.77 -5.69 -15.58
CA ALA A 95 9.16 -5.67 -16.90
C ALA A 95 7.97 -6.62 -17.01
N TYR A 96 8.13 -7.85 -16.51
CA TYR A 96 7.11 -8.90 -16.60
C TYR A 96 5.86 -8.56 -15.79
N SER A 97 6.01 -8.24 -14.50
CA SER A 97 4.88 -7.92 -13.62
C SER A 97 4.45 -6.46 -13.69
N LYS A 98 5.09 -5.68 -14.57
CA LYS A 98 4.91 -4.24 -14.79
C LYS A 98 4.89 -3.42 -13.49
N THR A 99 5.94 -3.61 -12.69
CA THR A 99 6.06 -3.02 -11.35
C THR A 99 6.99 -1.80 -11.36
N CYS A 100 6.60 -0.75 -10.63
CA CYS A 100 7.33 0.52 -10.50
C CYS A 100 7.40 1.01 -9.05
N SER A 101 7.19 0.14 -8.06
CA SER A 101 7.02 0.52 -6.64
C SER A 101 8.27 1.18 -6.06
N LEU A 102 8.09 2.09 -5.10
CA LEU A 102 9.18 2.82 -4.44
C LEU A 102 9.18 2.56 -2.93
N LYS A 103 10.32 2.15 -2.40
CA LYS A 103 10.61 2.14 -0.96
C LYS A 103 11.29 3.44 -0.55
N ILE A 104 10.87 4.00 0.58
CA ILE A 104 11.52 5.09 1.31
C ILE A 104 11.81 4.60 2.73
N GLU A 105 13.07 4.63 3.17
CA GLU A 105 13.49 4.22 4.51
C GLU A 105 14.73 5.00 4.98
N PRO A 106 14.72 5.59 6.19
CA PRO A 106 13.55 5.80 7.03
C PRO A 106 12.65 6.91 6.45
N VAL A 107 11.36 6.92 6.78
CA VAL A 107 10.45 8.06 6.53
C VAL A 107 10.79 9.20 7.48
N MET A 108 10.89 10.42 6.96
CA MET A 108 11.25 11.63 7.70
C MET A 108 10.11 12.65 7.66
N GLN A 109 10.09 13.58 8.62
CA GLN A 109 9.03 14.60 8.71
C GLN A 109 8.92 15.46 7.45
N TYR A 110 10.05 15.77 6.80
CA TYR A 110 10.08 16.57 5.57
C TYR A 110 9.59 15.80 4.33
N ASP A 111 9.27 14.50 4.45
CA ASP A 111 8.54 13.77 3.42
C ASP A 111 7.03 14.10 3.44
N HIS A 112 6.53 14.71 4.53
CA HIS A 112 5.14 15.10 4.64
C HIS A 112 4.74 16.09 3.53
N SER A 113 3.56 15.86 2.94
CA SER A 113 3.01 16.63 1.82
C SER A 113 3.86 16.63 0.54
N GLN A 114 4.95 15.84 0.49
CA GLN A 114 5.72 15.69 -0.75
C GLN A 114 4.91 14.88 -1.76
N LYS A 115 4.90 15.36 -3.00
CA LYS A 115 4.25 14.70 -4.14
C LYS A 115 5.31 14.03 -5.01
N LEU A 116 5.14 12.75 -5.29
CA LEU A 116 6.07 11.95 -6.07
C LEU A 116 5.38 11.29 -7.25
N TYR A 117 6.13 11.00 -8.32
CA TYR A 117 5.63 10.21 -9.44
C TYR A 117 6.74 9.38 -10.11
N PRO A 118 6.40 8.22 -10.68
CA PRO A 118 7.31 7.41 -11.47
C PRO A 118 7.30 7.85 -12.95
N TRP A 119 8.42 7.65 -13.61
CA TRP A 119 8.56 7.71 -15.06
C TRP A 119 9.22 6.43 -15.54
N VAL A 120 8.49 5.64 -16.30
CA VAL A 120 8.99 4.40 -16.93
C VAL A 120 9.71 4.79 -18.21
N ASP A 121 10.97 4.37 -18.33
CA ASP A 121 11.84 4.57 -19.49
C ASP A 121 11.92 6.03 -19.95
N PRO A 122 12.38 6.96 -19.09
CA PRO A 122 12.37 8.40 -19.37
C PRO A 122 13.19 8.80 -20.59
N GLU A 123 14.15 7.98 -20.99
CA GLU A 123 14.94 8.19 -22.20
C GLU A 123 14.14 7.98 -23.49
N ASN A 124 13.07 7.16 -23.46
CA ASN A 124 12.32 6.75 -24.67
C ASN A 124 10.81 7.07 -24.61
N VAL A 125 10.23 7.23 -23.42
CA VAL A 125 8.81 7.53 -23.22
C VAL A 125 8.64 9.01 -22.89
N GLY A 126 8.44 9.84 -23.90
CA GLY A 126 8.24 11.29 -23.70
C GLY A 126 6.81 11.68 -23.29
N ARG A 127 6.62 12.98 -22.98
CA ARG A 127 5.31 13.59 -22.64
C ARG A 127 4.23 13.32 -23.70
N GLY A 128 4.62 13.29 -24.98
CA GLY A 128 3.71 13.01 -26.09
C GLY A 128 3.13 11.60 -26.07
N THR A 129 3.84 10.65 -25.45
CA THR A 129 3.41 9.25 -25.28
C THR A 129 2.56 9.08 -24.02
N TYR A 130 3.06 9.61 -22.89
CA TYR A 130 2.39 9.52 -21.61
C TYR A 130 2.74 10.75 -20.77
N ARG A 131 1.71 11.36 -20.16
CA ARG A 131 1.89 12.46 -19.20
C ARG A 131 2.28 11.87 -17.84
N PHE A 132 3.56 11.52 -17.72
CA PHE A 132 4.11 10.77 -16.58
C PHE A 132 3.97 11.45 -15.22
N TRP A 133 3.73 12.77 -15.18
CA TRP A 133 3.44 13.51 -13.95
C TRP A 133 1.95 13.65 -13.62
N ASP A 134 1.02 13.16 -14.45
CA ASP A 134 -0.43 13.30 -14.17
C ASP A 134 -0.87 12.36 -13.02
N THR A 135 -0.18 11.23 -12.85
CA THR A 135 -0.40 10.33 -11.71
C THR A 135 0.66 10.64 -10.66
N THR A 136 0.26 11.23 -9.53
CA THR A 136 1.14 11.53 -8.39
C THR A 136 0.62 10.90 -7.11
N VAL A 137 1.52 10.57 -6.19
CA VAL A 137 1.20 10.18 -4.81
C VAL A 137 1.65 11.27 -3.85
N THR A 138 0.80 11.62 -2.89
CA THR A 138 1.13 12.54 -1.79
C THR A 138 1.41 11.75 -0.52
N ILE A 139 2.54 12.01 0.13
CA ILE A 139 2.92 11.33 1.38
C ILE A 139 2.33 12.08 2.57
N GLU A 140 1.61 11.35 3.44
CA GLU A 140 1.15 11.81 4.74
C GLU A 140 2.01 11.17 5.83
N VAL A 141 2.96 11.91 6.39
CA VAL A 141 3.76 11.41 7.51
C VAL A 141 2.95 11.47 8.80
N VAL A 142 2.88 10.34 9.51
CA VAL A 142 2.28 10.20 10.84
C VAL A 142 3.35 9.83 11.85
N ASP A 143 3.27 10.34 13.08
CA ASP A 143 4.28 10.15 14.13
C ASP A 143 3.86 9.11 15.20
N ARG A 144 2.61 8.68 15.17
CA ARG A 144 2.02 7.68 16.06
C ARG A 144 1.76 6.38 15.32
N ALA A 145 2.21 5.27 15.92
CA ALA A 145 1.86 3.93 15.45
C ALA A 145 0.37 3.65 15.76
N GLU A 146 -0.31 3.00 14.83
CA GLU A 146 -1.69 2.59 15.01
C GLU A 146 -1.78 1.45 16.02
N ALA A 147 -2.78 1.51 16.90
CA ALA A 147 -3.02 0.43 17.85
C ALA A 147 -3.45 -0.84 17.08
N PRO A 148 -2.91 -2.02 17.42
CA PRO A 148 -3.32 -3.25 16.77
C PRO A 148 -4.76 -3.61 17.16
N ASP A 149 -5.48 -4.30 16.26
CA ASP A 149 -6.79 -4.86 16.54
C ASP A 149 -6.67 -6.27 17.17
N ILE A 150 -7.51 -6.56 18.17
CA ILE A 150 -7.57 -7.87 18.84
C ILE A 150 -8.94 -8.51 18.61
N THR A 151 -8.94 -9.62 17.89
CA THR A 151 -10.10 -10.47 17.66
C THR A 151 -9.94 -11.81 18.37
N ILE A 152 -11.02 -12.33 18.95
CA ILE A 152 -11.03 -13.58 19.73
C ILE A 152 -12.11 -14.49 19.15
N PHE A 153 -11.77 -15.74 18.91
CA PHE A 153 -12.64 -16.75 18.34
C PHE A 153 -12.77 -17.96 19.27
N GLY A 154 -13.98 -18.49 19.37
CA GLY A 154 -14.31 -19.63 20.22
C GLY A 154 -15.20 -19.24 21.39
N ARG A 155 -15.58 -20.25 22.20
CA ARG A 155 -16.48 -20.06 23.33
C ARG A 155 -15.72 -19.52 24.54
N LEU A 156 -16.18 -18.38 25.06
CA LEU A 156 -15.64 -17.77 26.28
C LEU A 156 -16.18 -18.49 27.52
N LYS A 157 -15.59 -19.63 27.88
CA LYS A 157 -15.93 -20.39 29.08
C LYS A 157 -14.65 -20.83 29.78
N VAL A 158 -14.62 -20.79 31.11
CA VAL A 158 -13.48 -21.28 31.90
C VAL A 158 -13.21 -22.75 31.57
N GLY A 159 -11.93 -23.10 31.39
CA GLY A 159 -11.48 -24.43 31.00
C GLY A 159 -11.51 -24.70 29.49
N GLN A 160 -11.92 -23.74 28.66
CA GLN A 160 -11.87 -23.85 27.20
C GLN A 160 -10.63 -23.17 26.61
N THR A 161 -10.27 -23.58 25.40
CA THR A 161 -9.22 -22.91 24.60
C THR A 161 -9.88 -22.07 23.52
N VAL A 162 -9.41 -20.83 23.37
CA VAL A 162 -9.84 -19.89 22.34
C VAL A 162 -8.68 -19.50 21.45
N THR A 163 -8.99 -19.03 20.25
CA THR A 163 -8.00 -18.47 19.32
C THR A 163 -8.01 -16.96 19.46
N VAL A 164 -6.84 -16.38 19.70
CA VAL A 164 -6.63 -14.94 19.77
C VAL A 164 -5.84 -14.51 18.55
N GLN A 165 -6.34 -13.48 17.87
CA GLN A 165 -5.72 -12.87 16.71
C GLN A 165 -5.43 -11.40 17.00
N CYS A 166 -4.21 -10.98 16.75
CA CYS A 166 -3.80 -9.58 16.77
C CYS A 166 -3.40 -9.16 15.36
N SER A 167 -3.87 -8.01 14.89
CA SER A 167 -3.52 -7.54 13.55
C SER A 167 -3.28 -6.03 13.47
N VAL A 168 -2.43 -5.61 12.54
CA VAL A 168 -2.11 -4.20 12.30
C VAL A 168 -1.90 -3.95 10.81
N TYR A 169 -2.36 -2.80 10.32
CA TYR A 169 -2.06 -2.33 8.97
C TYR A 169 -0.79 -1.45 8.99
N HIS A 170 0.06 -1.59 7.99
CA HIS A 170 1.28 -0.80 7.84
C HIS A 170 1.65 -0.65 6.37
N THR A 171 2.48 0.34 6.04
CA THR A 171 2.96 0.59 4.67
C THR A 171 4.38 0.09 4.42
N CYS A 172 4.98 -0.59 5.40
CA CYS A 172 6.33 -1.12 5.32
C CYS A 172 6.33 -2.62 4.97
N SER A 173 6.01 -2.99 3.73
CA SER A 173 5.87 -4.41 3.33
C SER A 173 7.19 -5.18 3.35
N THR A 174 8.31 -4.50 3.07
CA THR A 174 9.66 -5.12 3.01
C THR A 174 10.29 -5.38 4.37
N ASN A 175 9.81 -4.68 5.41
CA ASN A 175 10.28 -4.81 6.78
C ASN A 175 9.06 -4.69 7.72
N PRO A 176 8.22 -5.73 7.80
CA PRO A 176 6.97 -5.66 8.56
C PRO A 176 7.21 -5.43 10.06
N PRO A 177 6.24 -4.82 10.78
CA PRO A 177 6.34 -4.65 12.22
C PRO A 177 6.26 -6.00 12.94
N THR A 178 6.83 -6.05 14.15
CA THR A 178 6.71 -7.22 15.02
C THR A 178 5.49 -7.09 15.92
N LEU A 179 4.73 -8.19 16.04
CA LEU A 179 3.59 -8.32 16.96
C LEU A 179 3.96 -9.23 18.12
N SER A 180 3.41 -8.96 19.29
CA SER A 180 3.63 -9.76 20.50
C SER A 180 2.40 -9.71 21.42
N PHE A 181 2.20 -10.75 22.21
CA PHE A 181 1.16 -10.82 23.23
C PHE A 181 1.76 -10.82 24.63
N ASN A 182 0.96 -10.45 25.65
CA ASN A 182 1.28 -10.67 27.07
C ASN A 182 0.98 -12.10 27.55
N ILE A 183 0.65 -13.01 26.64
CA ILE A 183 0.37 -14.43 26.89
C ILE A 183 1.35 -15.32 26.12
N PRO A 184 1.61 -16.56 26.57
CA PRO A 184 2.50 -17.49 25.86
C PRO A 184 2.02 -17.78 24.44
N LEU A 185 2.94 -17.76 23.47
CA LEU A 185 2.63 -18.05 22.06
C LEU A 185 2.57 -19.56 21.80
N LYS A 186 1.41 -20.17 22.06
CA LYS A 186 1.14 -21.59 21.72
C LYS A 186 0.54 -21.71 20.32
N ASN A 187 1.03 -22.67 19.53
CA ASN A 187 0.59 -22.96 18.15
C ASN A 187 0.45 -21.69 17.29
N HIS A 188 1.39 -20.76 17.42
CA HIS A 188 1.26 -19.43 16.85
C HIS A 188 1.57 -19.41 15.34
N GLN A 189 0.95 -18.47 14.64
CA GLN A 189 1.18 -18.22 13.22
C GLN A 189 1.27 -16.72 12.97
N LEU A 190 2.30 -16.30 12.23
CA LEU A 190 2.45 -14.93 11.74
C LEU A 190 2.14 -14.91 10.24
N ARG A 191 1.24 -14.04 9.80
CA ARG A 191 0.86 -13.89 8.40
C ARG A 191 0.94 -12.43 7.97
N HIS A 192 1.44 -12.22 6.76
CA HIS A 192 1.46 -10.92 6.09
C HIS A 192 0.53 -11.02 4.87
N THR A 193 -0.38 -10.06 4.72
CA THR A 193 -1.33 -10.05 3.60
C THR A 193 -1.38 -8.67 3.00
N GLU A 194 -1.16 -8.57 1.70
CA GLU A 194 -1.27 -7.31 0.98
C GLU A 194 -2.74 -6.85 0.92
N HIS A 195 -2.99 -5.57 1.16
CA HIS A 195 -4.30 -4.95 1.14
C HIS A 195 -4.19 -3.55 0.52
N ASP A 196 -4.50 -3.45 -0.77
CA ASP A 196 -4.35 -2.24 -1.58
C ASP A 196 -2.93 -1.64 -1.48
N ALA A 197 -2.78 -0.50 -0.79
CA ALA A 197 -1.51 0.18 -0.56
C ALA A 197 -0.86 -0.10 0.79
N THR A 198 -1.44 -1.01 1.56
CA THR A 198 -0.97 -1.40 2.88
C THR A 198 -0.73 -2.90 2.94
N THR A 199 -0.05 -3.34 3.99
CA THR A 199 0.10 -4.73 4.35
C THR A 199 -0.52 -4.92 5.73
N LYS A 200 -1.31 -5.97 5.88
CA LYS A 200 -1.84 -6.42 7.16
C LYS A 200 -0.92 -7.49 7.72
N THR A 201 -0.32 -7.23 8.88
CA THR A 201 0.40 -8.24 9.65
C THR A 201 -0.51 -8.78 10.73
N THR A 202 -0.63 -10.11 10.83
CA THR A 202 -1.54 -10.80 11.74
C THR A 202 -0.79 -11.88 12.51
N LEU A 203 -0.83 -11.82 13.84
CA LEU A 203 -0.32 -12.84 14.75
C LEU A 203 -1.49 -13.57 15.40
N THR A 204 -1.57 -14.87 15.19
CA THR A 204 -2.59 -15.75 15.76
C THR A 204 -1.95 -16.69 16.77
N THR A 205 -2.60 -16.93 17.90
CA THR A 205 -2.18 -17.89 18.92
C THR A 205 -3.39 -18.45 19.68
N THR A 206 -3.20 -19.49 20.49
CA THR A 206 -4.26 -20.03 21.35
C THR A 206 -4.08 -19.62 22.81
N LEU A 207 -5.21 -19.37 23.48
CA LEU A 207 -5.28 -19.03 24.90
C LEU A 207 -6.18 -20.03 25.62
N PHE A 208 -5.68 -20.64 26.69
CA PHE A 208 -6.48 -21.42 27.61
C PHE A 208 -7.08 -20.50 28.68
N ILE A 209 -8.40 -20.52 28.83
CA ILE A 209 -9.14 -19.65 29.76
C ILE A 209 -9.10 -20.26 31.16
N GLU A 210 -8.26 -19.71 32.02
CA GLU A 210 -8.09 -20.18 33.40
C GLU A 210 -9.04 -19.47 34.39
N ARG A 211 -9.54 -18.29 34.03
CA ARG A 211 -10.31 -17.40 34.91
C ARG A 211 -11.49 -16.80 34.15
N ASP A 212 -12.49 -16.37 34.89
CA ASP A 212 -13.66 -15.63 34.39
C ASP A 212 -13.27 -14.28 33.75
N TYR A 213 -12.27 -13.58 34.32
CA TYR A 213 -11.71 -12.36 33.75
C TYR A 213 -10.24 -12.51 33.41
N GLN A 214 -9.91 -12.35 32.13
CA GLN A 214 -8.52 -12.37 31.66
C GLN A 214 -8.29 -11.26 30.64
N THR A 215 -7.19 -10.52 30.78
CA THR A 215 -6.87 -9.43 29.84
C THR A 215 -5.71 -9.83 28.93
N VAL A 216 -5.97 -9.83 27.63
CA VAL A 216 -4.96 -10.02 26.60
C VAL A 216 -4.54 -8.67 26.05
N THR A 217 -3.24 -8.43 26.03
CA THR A 217 -2.62 -7.23 25.46
C THR A 217 -1.77 -7.65 24.27
N CYS A 218 -2.00 -7.01 23.13
CA CYS A 218 -1.13 -7.10 21.98
C CYS A 218 -0.30 -5.84 21.84
N SER A 219 0.99 -5.98 21.55
CA SER A 219 1.90 -4.88 21.25
C SER A 219 2.45 -5.00 19.84
N VAL A 220 2.49 -3.88 19.12
CA VAL A 220 3.17 -3.73 17.83
C VAL A 220 4.42 -2.89 18.00
N ARG A 221 5.50 -3.29 17.32
CA ARG A 221 6.73 -2.52 17.19
C ARG A 221 7.13 -2.41 15.73
N HIS A 222 7.12 -1.18 15.22
CA HIS A 222 7.51 -0.89 13.85
C HIS A 222 9.04 -0.74 13.72
N PRO A 223 9.59 -0.94 12.51
CA PRO A 223 10.91 -0.41 12.17
C PRO A 223 10.97 1.08 12.51
N GLY A 224 12.11 1.56 13.01
CA GLY A 224 12.22 2.92 13.55
C GLY A 224 11.76 3.10 15.00
N GLY A 225 11.31 2.02 15.66
CA GLY A 225 11.14 1.96 17.11
C GLY A 225 9.80 2.49 17.64
N ARG A 226 8.91 2.98 16.78
CA ARG A 226 7.55 3.37 17.16
C ARG A 226 6.74 2.15 17.58
N THR A 227 6.00 2.26 18.68
CA THR A 227 5.22 1.17 19.25
C THR A 227 3.79 1.63 19.56
N ALA A 228 2.87 0.68 19.55
CA ALA A 228 1.51 0.86 20.05
C ALA A 228 1.03 -0.44 20.69
N ARG A 229 -0.03 -0.36 21.49
CA ARG A 229 -0.60 -1.50 22.19
C ARG A 229 -2.12 -1.40 22.22
N ALA A 230 -2.77 -2.55 22.26
CA ALA A 230 -4.18 -2.67 22.54
C ALA A 230 -4.41 -3.79 23.54
N SER A 231 -5.48 -3.69 24.32
CA SER A 231 -5.86 -4.69 25.31
C SER A 231 -7.33 -5.03 25.16
N LYS A 232 -7.68 -6.30 25.40
CA LYS A 232 -9.04 -6.80 25.38
C LYS A 232 -9.24 -7.73 26.57
N THR A 233 -10.27 -7.45 27.36
CA THR A 233 -10.67 -8.28 28.49
C THR A 233 -11.70 -9.30 28.02
N LEU A 234 -11.40 -10.58 28.27
CA LEU A 234 -12.31 -11.70 28.09
C LEU A 234 -13.15 -11.81 29.37
N SER A 235 -14.47 -11.91 29.19
CA SER A 235 -15.41 -12.27 30.25
C SER A 235 -15.96 -13.66 29.91
N ALA A 236 -15.48 -14.68 30.61
CA ALA A 236 -15.82 -16.07 30.38
C ALA A 236 -16.90 -16.55 31.36
N GLU A 237 -17.79 -17.40 30.85
CA GLU A 237 -18.79 -18.10 31.68
C GLU A 237 -18.07 -19.03 32.68
N CYS A 238 -18.43 -18.94 33.96
CA CYS A 238 -18.04 -19.93 34.97
C CYS A 238 -18.78 -21.25 34.72
N MET A 239 -18.23 -22.35 35.24
CA MET A 239 -18.90 -23.65 35.26
C MET A 239 -19.99 -23.70 36.33
#